data_AF-H2C3E3-F1
#
_entry.id   AF-H2C3E3-F1
#
_cell.length_a   1.000
_cell.length_b   1.000
_cell.length_c   1.000
_cell.angle_alpha   90.00
_cell.angle_beta   90.00
_cell.angle_gamma   90.00
#
_symmetry.space_group_name_H-M   'P 1'
#
loop_
_entity.id
_entity.type
_entity.pdbx_description
1 polymer ?
#
loop_
_entity_poly.entity_id
_entity_poly.type
_entity_poly.pdbx_seq_one_letter_code
_entity_poly.pdbx_strand_id
1 'polypeptide(L)' 'MGDVQVRQLVGKSSWRMRLRDVAFHELETVLKYWVERYGKELVLVEPSCDSKACAGWGHVKDLTLCDRVFSCTNCG' A
#
# COMPACT_ATOMS: atom_id res chain seq x y z
N MET A 1 6.00 -5.51 -3.62
CA MET A 1 4.63 -4.97 -3.48
C MET A 1 4.25 -5.08 -2.01
N GLY A 2 3.57 -4.08 -1.44
CA GLY A 2 3.11 -4.20 -0.06
C GLY A 2 2.05 -5.29 0.07
N ASP A 3 2.15 -6.15 1.08
CA ASP A 3 1.12 -7.13 1.41
C ASP A 3 -0.10 -6.42 2.02
N VAL A 4 -1.09 -6.13 1.17
CA VAL A 4 -2.28 -5.38 1.58
C VAL A 4 -3.32 -6.34 2.15
N GLN A 5 -3.38 -6.43 3.48
CA GLN A 5 -4.41 -7.18 4.18
C GLN A 5 -5.77 -6.45 4.18
N VAL A 6 -6.52 -6.58 3.08
CA VAL A 6 -7.82 -5.92 2.85
C VAL A 6 -8.79 -6.09 4.01
N ARG A 7 -8.82 -7.28 4.63
CA ARG A 7 -9.67 -7.58 5.79
C ARG A 7 -9.42 -6.64 6.96
N GLN A 8 -8.16 -6.31 7.24
CA GLN A 8 -7.80 -5.38 8.33
C GLN A 8 -8.19 -3.93 7.99
N LEU A 9 -8.06 -3.54 6.72
CA LEU A 9 -8.39 -2.18 6.24
C LEU A 9 -9.90 -1.93 6.22
N VAL A 10 -10.70 -2.92 5.80
CA VAL A 10 -12.16 -2.84 5.78
C VAL A 10 -12.73 -2.64 7.19
N GLY A 11 -12.12 -3.24 8.23
CA GLY A 11 -12.58 -3.05 9.60
C GLY A 11 -12.46 -1.60 10.11
N LYS A 12 -11.44 -0.87 9.66
CA LYS A 12 -11.03 0.44 10.19
C LYS A 12 -11.48 1.63 9.33
N SER A 13 -11.90 1.39 8.10
CA SER A 13 -12.21 2.45 7.13
C SER A 13 -13.71 2.72 6.99
N SER A 14 -14.09 3.97 6.69
CA SER A 14 -15.42 4.32 6.19
C SER A 14 -15.60 3.95 4.70
N TRP A 15 -14.51 3.66 3.98
CA TRP A 15 -14.47 3.31 2.56
C TRP A 15 -14.56 1.80 2.29
N ARG A 16 -15.25 1.06 3.16
CA ARG A 16 -15.31 -0.41 3.17
C ARG A 16 -15.71 -1.02 1.83
N MET A 17 -16.71 -0.45 1.18
CA MET A 17 -17.21 -0.94 -0.11
C MET A 17 -16.13 -0.84 -1.19
N ARG A 18 -15.52 0.35 -1.34
CA ARG A 18 -14.44 0.57 -2.31
C ARG A 18 -13.25 -0.36 -2.07
N LEU A 19 -12.88 -0.60 -0.82
CA LEU A 19 -11.77 -1.51 -0.51
C LEU A 19 -12.06 -2.97 -0.85
N ARG A 20 -13.33 -3.40 -0.83
CA ARG A 20 -13.72 -4.75 -1.28
C ARG A 20 -13.69 -4.88 -2.81
N ASP A 21 -14.00 -3.81 -3.53
CA ASP A 21 -14.12 -3.83 -4.99
C ASP A 21 -12.77 -3.80 -5.74
N VAL A 22 -11.67 -3.46 -5.06
CA VAL A 22 -10.35 -3.20 -5.71
C VAL A 22 -9.58 -4.46 -6.11
N ALA A 23 -10.06 -5.67 -5.77
CA ALA A 23 -9.50 -6.93 -6.30
C ALA A 23 -7.96 -7.06 -6.15
N PHE A 24 -7.43 -6.77 -4.96
CA PHE A 24 -5.98 -6.76 -4.70
C PHE A 24 -5.30 -8.11 -4.94
N HIS A 25 -6.02 -9.21 -4.71
CA HIS A 25 -5.49 -10.56 -4.90
C HIS A 25 -5.35 -10.91 -6.40
N GLU A 26 -6.31 -10.48 -7.20
CA GLU A 26 -6.28 -10.61 -8.65
C GLU A 26 -5.13 -9.76 -9.24
N LEU A 27 -4.93 -8.55 -8.72
CA LEU A 27 -3.82 -7.69 -9.09
C LEU A 27 -2.46 -8.36 -8.82
N GLU A 28 -2.28 -8.94 -7.63
CA GLU A 28 -1.07 -9.70 -7.28
C GLU A 28 -0.84 -10.87 -8.26
N THR A 29 -1.89 -11.64 -8.56
CA THR A 29 -1.83 -12.78 -9.47
C THR A 29 -1.40 -12.36 -10.87
N VAL A 30 -2.00 -11.29 -11.41
CA VAL A 30 -1.65 -10.75 -12.74
C VAL A 30 -0.21 -10.22 -12.75
N LEU A 31 0.19 -9.49 -11.72
CA LEU A 31 1.56 -8.97 -11.62
C LEU A 31 2.59 -10.11 -11.55
N LYS A 32 2.34 -11.12 -10.72
CA LYS A 32 3.23 -12.28 -10.59
C LYS A 32 3.44 -12.97 -11.94
N TYR A 33 2.36 -13.25 -12.66
CA TYR A 33 2.41 -13.85 -13.99
C TYR A 33 3.31 -13.07 -14.95
N TRP A 34 3.13 -11.75 -15.02
CA TRP A 34 3.92 -10.91 -15.93
C TRP A 34 5.39 -10.83 -15.51
N VAL A 35 5.66 -10.63 -14.22
CA VAL A 35 7.01 -10.45 -13.70
C VAL A 35 7.83 -11.74 -13.88
N GLU A 36 7.24 -12.91 -13.60
CA GLU A 36 7.85 -14.23 -13.86
C GLU A 36 8.13 -14.45 -15.35
N ARG A 37 7.20 -14.05 -16.23
CA ARG A 37 7.38 -14.17 -17.70
C ARG A 37 8.59 -13.38 -18.21
N TYR A 38 8.96 -12.28 -17.54
CA TYR A 38 10.15 -11.49 -17.86
C TYR A 38 11.40 -11.91 -17.07
N GLY A 39 11.38 -13.04 -16.37
CA GLY A 39 12.51 -13.53 -15.57
C GLY A 39 12.79 -12.69 -14.33
N LYS A 40 11.78 -11.99 -13.83
CA LYS A 40 11.85 -11.20 -12.59
C LYS A 40 11.04 -11.88 -11.50
N GLU A 41 11.22 -11.44 -10.26
CA GLU A 41 10.49 -11.95 -9.10
C GLU A 41 9.58 -10.88 -8.50
N LEU A 42 8.37 -11.27 -8.08
CA LEU A 42 7.49 -10.43 -7.28
C LEU A 42 7.68 -10.75 -5.80
N VAL A 43 8.24 -9.81 -5.05
CA VAL A 43 8.40 -9.92 -3.59
C VAL A 43 7.28 -9.16 -2.89
N LEU A 44 6.57 -9.83 -1.98
CA LEU A 44 5.61 -9.20 -1.06
C LEU A 44 6.31 -8.78 0.23
N VAL A 45 6.05 -7.56 0.69
CA VAL A 45 6.68 -6.98 1.88
C VAL A 45 5.59 -6.57 2.86
N GLU A 46 5.75 -6.94 4.13
CA GLU A 46 4.83 -6.55 5.18
C GLU A 46 4.88 -5.02 5.40
N PRO A 47 3.73 -4.32 5.30
CA PRO A 47 3.74 -2.87 5.36
C PRO A 47 4.01 -2.34 6.78
N SER A 48 4.93 -1.38 6.88
CA SER A 48 5.42 -0.81 8.14
C SER A 48 5.13 0.69 8.23
N CYS A 49 3.85 1.06 8.35
CA CYS A 49 3.42 2.47 8.26
C CYS A 49 3.81 3.15 6.93
N ASP A 50 3.95 2.40 5.84
CA ASP A 50 4.48 2.87 4.55
C ASP A 50 3.73 4.09 3.98
N SER A 51 2.44 4.24 4.29
CA SER A 51 1.62 5.39 3.86
C SER A 51 1.80 6.64 4.73
N LYS A 52 2.44 6.49 5.90
CA LYS A 52 2.67 7.54 6.90
C LYS A 52 4.14 7.89 7.06
N ALA A 53 5.04 7.01 6.66
CA ALA A 53 6.48 7.20 6.74
C ALA A 53 7.00 8.01 5.55
N CYS A 54 7.88 8.97 5.83
CA CYS A 54 8.62 9.68 4.80
C CYS A 54 9.60 8.74 4.08
N ALA A 55 9.60 8.73 2.75
CA ALA A 55 10.52 7.91 1.95
C ALA A 55 12.00 8.34 2.08
N GLY A 56 12.28 9.60 2.44
CA GLY A 56 13.64 10.11 2.60
C GLY A 56 14.24 9.83 3.98
N TRP A 57 13.51 10.16 5.05
CA TRP A 57 14.02 10.12 6.43
C TRP A 57 13.32 9.11 7.35
N GLY A 58 12.25 8.45 6.90
CA GLY A 58 11.48 7.53 7.72
C GLY A 58 10.60 8.18 8.80
N HIS A 59 10.56 9.52 8.88
CA HIS A 59 9.70 10.22 9.84
C HIS A 59 8.23 9.85 9.60
N VAL A 60 7.57 9.29 10.62
CA VAL A 60 6.17 8.88 10.57
C VAL A 60 5.28 10.07 10.94
N LYS A 61 4.37 10.44 10.05
CA LYS A 61 3.37 11.50 10.26
C LYS A 61 1.99 10.88 10.36
N ASP A 62 1.15 11.39 11.25
CA ASP A 62 -0.25 10.96 11.27
C ASP A 62 -1.01 11.56 10.08
N LEU A 63 -1.64 10.70 9.29
CA LEU A 63 -2.35 11.03 8.06
C LEU A 63 -3.64 10.23 7.98
N THR A 64 -4.65 10.86 7.42
CA THR A 64 -5.93 10.25 7.08
C THR A 64 -5.97 9.84 5.61
N LEU A 65 -6.92 9.00 5.22
CA LEU A 65 -7.12 8.63 3.82
C LEU A 65 -7.58 9.82 2.94
N CYS A 66 -8.05 10.91 3.55
CA CYS A 66 -8.42 12.14 2.85
C CYS A 66 -7.20 12.99 2.50
N ASP A 67 -6.08 12.82 3.21
CA ASP A 67 -4.84 13.52 2.93
C ASP A 67 -4.21 12.92 1.65
N ARG A 68 -4.34 13.65 0.54
CA ARG A 68 -3.87 13.19 -0.77
C ARG A 68 -2.42 13.55 -1.07
N VAL A 69 -1.88 14.55 -0.39
CA VAL A 69 -0.53 15.08 -0.61
C VAL A 69 0.28 14.90 0.67
N PHE A 70 1.39 14.19 0.54
CA PHE A 70 2.37 14.06 1.62
C PHE A 70 3.36 15.22 1.55
N SER A 71 3.70 15.83 2.69
CA SER A 71 4.78 16.79 2.82
C SER A 71 5.50 16.55 4.15
N CYS A 72 6.81 16.30 4.08
CA CYS A 72 7.65 16.04 5.25
C CYS A 72 8.11 17.37 5.85
N THR A 73 8.02 17.51 7.16
CA THR A 73 8.60 18.64 7.88
C THR A 73 10.13 18.64 7.86
N ASN A 74 10.78 17.49 7.63
CA ASN A 74 12.23 17.35 7.70
C ASN A 74 12.94 17.47 6.34
N CYS A 75 12.32 17.02 5.25
CA CYS A 75 12.93 17.06 3.90
C CYS A 75 12.08 17.68 2.80
N GLY A 76 10.93 18.25 3.14
CA GLY A 76 9.97 18.78 2.18
C GLY A 76 9.11 17.70 1.53
#